data_AF-A0A520PSB4-F1
#
_entry.id   AF-A0A520PSB4-F1
#
_cell.length_a   1.000
_cell.length_b   1.000
_cell.length_c   1.000
_cell.angle_alpha   90.00
_cell.angle_beta   90.00
_cell.angle_gamma   90.00
#
_symmetry.space_group_name_H-M   'P 1'
#
loop_
_entity.id
_entity.type
_entity.pdbx_description
1 polymer ?
#
loop_
_entity_poly.entity_id
_entity_poly.type
_entity_poly.pdbx_seq_one_letter_code
_entity_poly.pdbx_strand_id
1 'polypeptide(L)'
;MREILALFCDDLSEQRFGDLDADALRALAERTKERALAVIEARAILDAALGELEATRADLSRRAEQALAYARVFAETDAELKEKIDALDVVAAAPKTKRRRKVKKKREADRSEGERSAELPFEGAA
;
A
#
# COMPACT_ATOMS: atom_id res chain seq x y z
N MET A 1 23.68 -21.17 -4.61
CA MET A 1 23.54 -22.27 -3.63
C MET A 1 23.61 -23.66 -4.27
N ARG A 2 22.87 -23.96 -5.34
CA ARG A 2 22.97 -25.27 -6.03
C ARG A 2 24.39 -25.57 -6.53
N GLU A 3 25.06 -24.57 -7.12
CA GLU A 3 26.44 -24.71 -7.59
C GLU A 3 27.43 -24.98 -6.46
N ILE A 4 27.24 -24.37 -5.29
CA ILE A 4 28.07 -24.61 -4.10
C ILE A 4 27.84 -26.02 -3.56
N LEU A 5 26.57 -26.47 -3.49
CA LEU A 5 26.27 -27.85 -3.09
C LEU A 5 26.83 -28.87 -4.07
N ALA A 6 26.78 -28.62 -5.38
CA ALA A 6 27.37 -29.51 -6.39
C ALA A 6 28.89 -29.61 -6.21
N LEU A 7 29.58 -28.46 -6.08
CA LEU A 7 31.02 -28.43 -5.82
C LEU A 7 31.43 -29.21 -4.56
N PHE A 8 30.66 -29.10 -3.48
CA PHE A 8 30.93 -29.83 -2.23
C PHE A 8 30.56 -31.32 -2.29
N CYS A 9 29.54 -31.68 -3.08
CA CYS A 9 29.12 -33.07 -3.25
C CYS A 9 29.96 -33.84 -4.28
N ASP A 10 30.57 -33.16 -5.25
CA ASP A 10 31.30 -33.78 -6.35
C ASP A 10 32.81 -33.64 -6.10
N ASP A 11 33.36 -32.44 -6.32
CA ASP A 11 34.81 -32.20 -6.34
C ASP A 11 35.47 -32.15 -4.95
N LEU A 12 34.73 -31.75 -3.91
CA LEU A 12 35.22 -31.61 -2.54
C LEU A 12 34.60 -32.63 -1.57
N SER A 13 34.03 -33.72 -2.11
CA SER A 13 33.30 -34.73 -1.34
C SER A 13 34.12 -35.42 -0.24
N GLU A 14 35.45 -35.52 -0.42
CA GLU A 14 36.37 -36.13 0.56
C GLU A 14 36.93 -35.11 1.58
N GLN A 15 36.74 -33.81 1.36
CA GLN A 15 37.32 -32.74 2.18
C GLN A 15 36.31 -32.21 3.18
N ARG A 16 36.69 -32.27 4.47
CA ARG A 16 35.96 -31.65 5.56
C ARG A 16 36.63 -30.35 5.96
N PHE A 17 35.92 -29.24 5.80
CA PHE A 17 36.38 -27.93 6.22
C PHE A 17 35.77 -27.59 7.58
N GLY A 18 36.30 -28.19 8.65
CA GLY A 18 35.74 -28.02 10.00
C GLY A 18 34.30 -28.56 10.07
N ASP A 19 33.34 -27.69 10.39
CA ASP A 19 31.91 -28.03 10.45
C ASP A 19 31.20 -27.98 9.07
N LEU A 20 31.94 -27.70 8.00
CA LEU A 20 31.40 -27.57 6.65
C LEU A 20 31.84 -28.77 5.81
N ASP A 21 30.92 -29.71 5.65
CA ASP A 21 30.98 -30.80 4.69
C ASP A 21 29.71 -30.85 3.82
N ALA A 22 29.71 -31.72 2.82
CA ALA A 22 28.59 -31.87 1.88
C ALA A 22 27.27 -32.20 2.60
N ASP A 23 27.33 -33.04 3.63
CA ASP A 23 26.15 -33.47 4.41
C ASP A 23 25.58 -32.34 5.27
N ALA A 24 26.44 -31.56 5.94
CA ALA A 24 26.04 -30.40 6.70
C ALA A 24 25.37 -29.33 5.82
N LEU A 25 25.95 -29.05 4.66
CA LEU A 25 25.38 -28.10 3.70
C LEU A 25 24.06 -28.60 3.12
N ARG A 26 23.95 -29.90 2.81
CA ARG A 26 22.70 -30.51 2.34
C ARG A 26 21.61 -30.45 3.39
N ALA A 27 21.93 -30.80 4.64
CA ALA A 27 20.99 -30.74 5.76
C ALA A 27 20.50 -29.30 6.01
N LEU A 28 21.40 -28.31 5.92
CA LEU A 28 21.03 -26.90 6.06
C LEU A 28 20.16 -26.42 4.89
N ALA A 29 20.44 -26.87 3.67
CA ALA A 29 19.63 -26.56 2.50
C ALA A 29 18.21 -27.14 2.61
N GLU A 30 18.06 -28.39 3.04
CA GLU A 30 16.74 -28.99 3.27
C GLU A 30 15.98 -28.26 4.39
N ARG A 31 16.63 -27.97 5.52
CA ARG A 31 16.02 -27.16 6.59
C ARG A 31 15.57 -25.79 6.08
N THR A 32 16.35 -25.15 5.22
CA THR A 32 15.99 -23.85 4.64
C THR A 32 14.74 -23.96 3.75
N LYS A 33 14.62 -25.03 2.96
CA LYS A 33 13.41 -25.31 2.16
C LYS A 33 12.19 -25.55 3.04
N GLU A 34 12.33 -26.37 4.09
CA GLU A 34 11.25 -26.62 5.06
C GLU A 34 10.77 -25.32 5.71
N ARG A 35 11.71 -24.46 6.13
CA ARG A 35 11.37 -23.15 6.70
C ARG A 35 10.71 -22.24 5.68
N ALA A 36 11.14 -22.25 4.42
CA ALA A 36 10.50 -21.48 3.37
C ALA A 36 9.06 -21.94 3.12
N LEU A 37 8.81 -23.25 3.13
CA LEU A 37 7.45 -23.80 3.01
C LEU A 37 6.56 -23.40 4.20
N ALA A 38 7.09 -23.47 5.43
CA ALA A 38 6.37 -23.02 6.62
C ALA A 38 6.00 -21.52 6.55
N VAL A 39 6.87 -20.67 5.98
CA VAL A 39 6.56 -19.26 5.75
C VAL A 39 5.44 -19.08 4.73
N ILE A 40 5.45 -19.86 3.64
CA ILE A 40 4.40 -19.82 2.62
C ILE A 40 3.04 -20.21 3.23
N GLU A 41 3.01 -21.27 4.03
CA GLU A 41 1.80 -21.72 4.73
C GLU A 41 1.29 -20.67 5.71
N ALA A 42 2.17 -20.13 6.56
CA ALA A 42 1.81 -19.08 7.50
C ALA A 42 1.27 -17.83 6.78
N ARG A 43 1.82 -17.48 5.61
CA ARG A 43 1.34 -16.37 4.81
C ARG A 43 -0.05 -16.64 4.24
N ALA A 44 -0.32 -17.86 3.77
CA ALA A 44 -1.65 -18.24 3.30
C ALA A 44 -2.71 -18.13 4.41
N ILE A 45 -2.38 -18.56 5.64
CA ILE A 45 -3.25 -18.43 6.81
C ILE A 45 -3.51 -16.95 7.13
N LEU A 46 -2.46 -16.12 7.11
CA LEU A 46 -2.60 -14.68 7.34
C LEU A 46 -3.53 -14.02 6.31
N ASP A 47 -3.32 -14.32 5.03
CA ASP A 47 -4.10 -13.74 3.94
C ASP A 47 -5.59 -14.17 4.06
N ALA A 48 -5.86 -15.41 4.46
CA ALA A 48 -7.23 -15.88 4.75
C ALA A 48 -7.87 -15.13 5.93
N ALA A 49 -7.15 -15.00 7.05
CA ALA A 49 -7.64 -14.28 8.23
C ALA A 49 -7.92 -12.79 7.94
N LEU A 50 -7.09 -12.16 7.11
CA LEU A 50 -7.32 -10.78 6.67
C LEU A 50 -8.58 -10.68 5.79
N GLY A 51 -8.81 -11.66 4.91
CA GLY A 51 -10.05 -11.75 4.13
C GLY A 51 -11.30 -11.86 5.00
N GLU A 52 -11.27 -12.72 6.02
CA GLU A 52 -12.37 -12.88 6.98
C GLU A 52 -12.63 -11.61 7.79
N LEU A 53 -11.56 -10.93 8.22
CA LEU A 53 -11.65 -9.66 8.94
C LEU A 53 -12.34 -8.60 8.07
N GLU A 54 -11.97 -8.48 6.79
CA GLU A 54 -12.56 -7.50 5.89
C GLU A 54 -14.02 -7.82 5.58
N ALA A 55 -14.36 -9.10 5.38
CA ALA A 55 -15.74 -9.53 5.21
C ALA A 55 -16.60 -9.20 6.45
N THR A 56 -16.07 -9.45 7.64
CA THR A 56 -16.75 -9.14 8.91
C THR A 56 -16.93 -7.64 9.10
N ARG A 57 -15.95 -6.83 8.73
CA ARG A 57 -16.04 -5.37 8.76
C ARG A 57 -17.10 -4.84 7.80
N ALA A 58 -17.16 -5.38 6.59
CA ALA A 58 -18.16 -4.99 5.60
C ALA A 58 -19.58 -5.32 6.08
N ASP A 59 -19.79 -6.52 6.66
CA ASP A 59 -21.08 -6.90 7.23
C ASP A 59 -21.46 -6.01 8.42
N LEU A 60 -20.50 -5.72 9.31
CA LEU A 60 -20.71 -4.80 10.43
C LEU A 60 -21.11 -3.40 9.94
N SER A 61 -20.41 -2.84 8.94
CA SER A 61 -20.74 -1.53 8.37
C SER A 61 -22.15 -1.51 7.80
N ARG A 62 -22.50 -2.52 7.00
CA ARG A 62 -23.83 -2.63 6.39
C ARG A 62 -24.94 -2.71 7.44
N ARG A 63 -24.74 -3.51 8.50
CA ARG A 63 -25.71 -3.64 9.59
C ARG A 63 -25.80 -2.36 10.42
N ALA A 64 -24.69 -1.66 10.63
CA ALA A 64 -24.67 -0.38 11.31
C ALA A 64 -25.45 0.69 10.52
N GLU A 65 -25.25 0.77 9.20
CA GLU A 65 -26.01 1.66 8.32
C GLU A 65 -27.52 1.36 8.37
N GLN A 66 -27.90 0.08 8.32
CA GLN A 66 -29.30 -0.34 8.45
C GLN A 66 -29.88 0.02 9.82
N ALA A 67 -29.12 -0.21 10.90
CA ALA A 67 -29.53 0.16 12.25
C ALA A 67 -29.74 1.68 12.39
N LEU A 68 -28.84 2.49 11.82
CA LEU A 68 -28.99 3.94 11.79
C LEU A 68 -30.22 4.37 10.98
N ALA A 69 -30.50 3.72 9.85
CA ALA A 69 -31.72 4.00 9.08
C ALA A 69 -33.00 3.69 9.88
N TYR A 70 -33.04 2.57 10.61
CA TYR A 70 -34.17 2.27 11.49
C TYR A 70 -34.28 3.24 12.67
N ALA A 71 -33.14 3.59 13.28
CA ALA A 71 -33.11 4.56 14.37
C ALA A 71 -33.62 5.93 13.93
N ARG A 72 -33.35 6.35 12.68
CA ARG A 72 -33.88 7.59 12.10
C ARG A 72 -35.39 7.61 12.00
N VAL A 73 -35.99 6.53 11.50
CA VAL A 73 -37.45 6.40 11.39
C VAL A 73 -38.08 6.46 12.79
N PHE A 74 -37.47 5.81 13.77
CA PHE A 74 -37.95 5.86 15.15
C PHE A 74 -37.83 7.27 15.76
N ALA A 75 -36.72 7.96 15.50
CA ALA A 75 -36.43 9.30 16.02
C ALA A 75 -37.21 10.43 15.33
N GLU A 76 -38.08 10.15 14.35
CA GLU A 76 -38.94 11.19 13.76
C GLU A 76 -39.86 11.88 14.79
N THR A 77 -40.15 11.18 15.89
CA THR A 77 -40.99 11.68 16.99
C THR A 77 -40.20 12.27 18.16
N ASP A 78 -38.86 12.20 18.13
CA ASP A 78 -37.96 12.68 19.20
C ASP A 78 -36.80 13.49 18.60
N ALA A 79 -36.90 14.82 18.73
CA ALA A 79 -35.93 15.76 18.16
C ALA A 79 -34.53 15.64 18.77
N GLU A 80 -34.40 15.31 20.06
CA GLU A 80 -33.10 15.14 20.71
C GLU A 80 -32.40 13.85 20.24
N LEU A 81 -33.18 12.78 20.03
CA LEU A 81 -32.66 11.52 19.52
C LEU A 81 -32.21 11.65 18.06
N LYS A 82 -32.94 12.43 17.26
CA LYS A 82 -32.62 12.69 15.85
C LYS A 82 -31.29 13.44 15.70
N GLU A 83 -31.07 14.48 16.51
CA GLU A 83 -29.82 15.25 16.50
C GLU A 83 -28.59 14.40 16.87
N LYS A 84 -28.74 13.49 17.84
CA LYS A 84 -27.68 12.53 18.22
C LYS A 84 -27.34 11.59 17.06
N ILE A 85 -28.35 11.06 16.36
CA ILE A 85 -28.14 10.14 15.23
C ILE A 85 -27.48 10.87 14.04
N ASP A 86 -27.90 12.10 13.75
CA ASP A 86 -27.31 12.87 12.65
C ASP A 86 -25.86 13.28 12.95
N ALA A 87 -25.50 13.50 14.21
CA ALA A 87 -24.10 13.74 14.61
C ALA A 87 -23.18 12.53 14.36
N LEU A 88 -23.68 11.30 14.51
CA LEU A 88 -22.93 10.07 14.19
C LEU A 88 -22.63 9.95 12.69
N ASP A 89 -23.57 10.35 11.84
CA ASP A 89 -23.43 10.28 10.38
C ASP A 89 -22.40 11.30 9.84
N VAL A 90 -22.28 12.47 10.47
CA VAL A 90 -21.29 13.51 10.08
C VAL A 90 -19.85 13.02 10.29
N VAL A 91 -19.60 12.21 11.32
CA VAL A 91 -18.27 11.62 11.58
C VAL A 91 -17.93 10.55 10.53
N ALA A 92 -18.91 9.78 10.07
CA ALA A 92 -18.73 8.78 9.01
C ALA A 92 -18.60 9.41 7.61
N ALA A 93 -19.27 10.54 7.35
CA ALA A 93 -19.39 11.15 6.04
C ALA A 93 -18.32 12.20 5.69
N ALA A 94 -17.38 12.54 6.58
CA ALA A 94 -16.37 13.57 6.35
C ALA A 94 -15.59 13.34 5.02
N PRO A 95 -15.86 14.10 3.94
CA PRO A 95 -15.30 13.82 2.63
C PRO A 95 -13.92 14.48 2.45
N LYS A 96 -13.05 13.74 1.76
CA LYS A 96 -11.76 14.13 1.19
C LYS A 96 -11.79 15.56 0.62
N THR A 97 -10.81 16.34 1.06
CA THR A 97 -10.52 17.73 0.70
C THR A 97 -10.86 18.08 -0.76
N LYS A 98 -11.84 18.96 -0.97
CA LYS A 98 -12.13 19.56 -2.28
C LYS A 98 -10.90 20.36 -2.75
N ARG A 99 -10.17 19.85 -3.74
CA ARG A 99 -9.12 20.60 -4.47
C ARG A 99 -9.71 21.90 -5.01
N ARG A 100 -9.25 23.03 -4.47
CA ARG A 100 -9.53 24.38 -4.97
C ARG A 100 -9.11 24.50 -6.45
N ARG A 101 -10.08 24.67 -7.35
CA ARG A 101 -9.84 25.14 -8.73
C ARG A 101 -9.22 26.54 -8.66
N LYS A 102 -7.96 26.69 -9.07
CA LYS A 102 -7.35 28.00 -9.28
C LYS A 102 -7.97 28.62 -10.53
N VAL A 103 -8.81 29.64 -10.33
CA VAL A 103 -9.18 30.62 -11.37
C VAL A 103 -8.46 31.92 -11.04
N LYS A 104 -7.58 32.37 -11.94
CA LYS A 104 -7.16 33.77 -12.20
C LYS A 104 -5.98 33.70 -13.20
N LYS A 105 -5.79 34.57 -14.19
CA LYS A 105 -6.58 35.68 -14.74
C LYS A 105 -5.80 36.13 -15.97
N LYS A 106 -6.42 36.09 -17.15
CA LYS A 106 -5.96 36.80 -18.35
C LYS A 106 -6.32 38.28 -18.16
N ARG A 107 -5.33 39.17 -18.08
CA ARG A 107 -5.39 40.61 -18.45
C ARG A 107 -4.05 41.29 -18.19
N GLU A 108 -3.73 42.24 -19.07
CA GLU A 108 -2.50 43.05 -19.23
C GLU A 108 -1.33 42.28 -19.89
N ALA A 109 -0.99 42.37 -21.19
CA ALA A 109 -1.16 43.39 -22.22
C ALA A 109 -0.88 44.82 -21.73
N ASP A 110 0.26 45.34 -22.19
CA ASP A 110 0.68 46.73 -22.15
C ASP A 110 1.69 47.10 -21.04
N ARG A 111 2.96 46.77 -21.29
CA ARG A 111 4.07 47.73 -21.14
C ARG A 111 5.39 47.18 -21.69
N SER A 112 5.97 48.00 -22.56
CA SER A 112 7.38 48.06 -23.01
C SER A 112 7.90 46.94 -23.91
N GLU A 113 7.47 46.96 -25.17
CA GLU A 113 8.46 47.06 -26.26
C GLU A 113 9.19 48.40 -26.15
N GLY A 114 10.51 48.40 -26.25
CA GLY A 114 11.31 49.62 -26.25
C GLY A 114 12.78 49.34 -25.95
N GLU A 115 13.51 49.01 -27.02
CA GLU A 115 14.91 49.39 -27.24
C GLU A 115 15.97 48.68 -26.35
N ARG A 116 17.07 48.09 -26.84
CA ARG A 116 17.79 48.18 -28.10
C ARG A 116 18.74 46.98 -28.18
N SER A 117 18.86 46.44 -29.38
CA SER A 117 20.10 46.06 -30.07
C SER A 117 21.31 45.63 -29.23
N ALA A 118 21.70 44.36 -29.34
CA ALA A 118 23.05 43.97 -29.75
C ALA A 118 23.12 42.47 -30.10
N GLU A 119 23.38 42.22 -31.39
CA GLU A 119 24.25 41.16 -31.93
C GLU A 119 23.85 39.68 -31.81
N LEU A 120 23.45 39.16 -32.97
CA LEU A 120 23.53 37.77 -33.44
C LEU A 120 25.01 37.32 -33.58
N PRO A 121 25.30 36.09 -34.05
CA PRO A 121 24.93 34.76 -33.56
C PRO A 121 26.22 33.97 -33.19
N PHE A 122 26.14 32.87 -32.45
CA PHE A 122 27.25 31.90 -32.42
C PHE A 122 26.74 30.50 -32.73
N GLU A 123 27.07 30.04 -33.94
CA GLU A 123 27.10 28.64 -34.34
C GLU A 123 28.16 27.88 -33.53
N GLY A 124 27.96 26.56 -33.34
CA GLY A 124 29.10 25.63 -33.26
C GLY A 124 29.18 24.74 -32.03
N ALA A 125 28.70 23.51 -32.23
CA ALA A 125 29.38 22.23 -31.94
C ALA A 125 30.11 22.02 -30.59
N ALA A 126 29.61 21.06 -29.81
CA ALA A 126 30.32 19.84 -29.37
C ALA A 126 29.35 18.89 -28.65
#